data_AF-A0A655WQU8-F1
#
_entry.id   AF-A0A655WQU8-F1
#
_cell.length_a   1.000
_cell.length_b   1.000
_cell.length_c   1.000
_cell.angle_alpha   90.00
_cell.angle_beta   90.00
_cell.angle_gamma   90.00
#
_symmetry.space_group_name_H-M   'P 1'
#
loop_
_entity.id
_entity.type
_entity.pdbx_description
1 polymer ?
#
loop_
_entity_poly.entity_id
_entity_poly.type
_entity_poly.pdbx_seq_one_letter_code
_entity_poly.pdbx_strand_id
1 'polypeptide(L)'
;MRWILLILTLWCSSFALASNITIQIADAPPKVFSLQELATELPAVSFTTELPWIHGSHRFTGFKVSDLLEYLQQDHVKSVTFMALNDYAANISIADIQYYEPIVAYYMDGNEMKIRHKGPFWLVYNLDQNPKLKNSVYYTHMVWQISQILIHKKP
;
A
#
# COMPACT_ATOMS: atom_id res chain seq x y z
N MET A 1 45.80 13.63 -36.80
CA MET A 1 44.98 12.40 -36.92
C MET A 1 44.01 12.40 -35.74
N ARG A 2 42.72 12.72 -35.97
CA ARG A 2 41.68 12.79 -34.93
C ARG A 2 41.04 11.42 -34.77
N TRP A 3 41.23 10.78 -33.63
CA TRP A 3 40.54 9.53 -33.29
C TRP A 3 39.20 9.88 -32.63
N ILE A 4 38.10 9.50 -33.28
CA ILE A 4 36.74 9.61 -32.74
C ILE A 4 36.47 8.31 -31.99
N LEU A 5 36.34 8.39 -30.67
CA LEU A 5 35.81 7.31 -29.83
C LEU A 5 34.28 7.34 -29.90
N LEU A 6 33.72 6.36 -30.61
CA LEU A 6 32.29 6.04 -30.57
C LEU A 6 32.02 5.23 -29.29
N ILE A 7 31.50 5.89 -28.27
CA ILE A 7 30.96 5.23 -27.08
C ILE A 7 29.53 4.82 -27.41
N LEU A 8 29.32 3.52 -27.65
CA LEU A 8 28.00 2.92 -27.82
C LEU A 8 27.36 2.77 -26.43
N THR A 9 26.54 3.73 -26.02
CA THR A 9 25.78 3.60 -24.77
C THR A 9 24.65 2.60 -24.97
N LEU A 10 24.87 1.37 -24.50
CA LEU A 10 23.81 0.38 -24.31
C LEU A 10 22.85 0.90 -23.23
N TRP A 11 21.77 1.54 -23.65
CA TRP A 11 20.67 1.87 -22.75
C TRP A 11 19.94 0.57 -22.40
N CYS A 12 20.33 -0.03 -21.29
CA CYS A 12 19.56 -1.11 -20.69
C CYS A 12 18.32 -0.45 -20.05
N SER A 13 17.25 -0.33 -20.84
CA SER A 13 15.96 0.11 -20.32
C SER A 13 15.54 -0.87 -19.24
N SER A 14 15.68 -0.45 -17.99
CA SER A 14 15.10 -1.18 -16.87
C SER A 14 13.59 -1.15 -17.07
N PHE A 15 13.00 -2.28 -17.47
CA PHE A 15 11.56 -2.45 -17.37
C PHE A 15 11.22 -2.39 -15.88
N ALA A 16 10.79 -1.22 -15.42
CA ALA A 16 10.10 -1.10 -14.15
C ALA A 16 8.77 -1.87 -14.34
N LEU A 17 8.68 -3.08 -13.79
CA LEU A 17 7.41 -3.74 -13.64
C LEU A 17 6.57 -2.87 -12.69
N ALA A 18 5.57 -2.19 -13.24
CA ALA A 18 4.64 -1.41 -12.45
C ALA A 18 3.87 -2.37 -11.53
N SER A 19 4.02 -2.18 -10.23
CA SER A 19 3.24 -2.88 -9.22
C SER A 19 1.77 -2.44 -9.35
N ASN A 20 0.85 -3.37 -9.58
CA ASN A 20 -0.57 -3.07 -9.75
C ASN A 20 -1.40 -3.56 -8.56
N ILE A 21 -2.53 -2.89 -8.31
CA ILE A 21 -3.51 -3.27 -7.31
C ILE A 21 -4.91 -3.20 -7.92
N THR A 22 -5.75 -4.19 -7.61
CA THR A 22 -7.15 -4.21 -8.02
C THR A 22 -8.00 -3.57 -6.95
N ILE A 23 -8.84 -2.60 -7.30
CA ILE A 23 -9.79 -1.97 -6.38
C ILE A 23 -11.19 -2.21 -6.90
N GLN A 24 -12.05 -2.75 -6.04
CA GLN A 24 -13.44 -3.02 -6.35
C GLN A 24 -14.35 -2.29 -5.36
N ILE A 25 -15.28 -1.51 -5.89
CA ILE A 25 -16.35 -0.88 -5.13
C ILE A 25 -17.58 -1.80 -5.22
N ALA A 26 -18.35 -1.90 -4.13
CA ALA A 26 -19.61 -2.63 -4.13
C ALA A 26 -20.47 -2.30 -5.35
N ASP A 27 -20.98 -3.35 -6.00
CA ASP A 27 -21.84 -3.29 -7.20
C ASP A 27 -21.20 -2.68 -8.46
N ALA A 28 -19.88 -2.48 -8.46
CA ALA A 28 -19.11 -2.01 -9.61
C ALA A 28 -18.09 -3.05 -10.08
N PRO A 29 -17.73 -3.06 -11.37
CA PRO A 29 -16.64 -3.91 -11.87
C PRO A 29 -15.31 -3.50 -11.21
N PRO A 30 -14.40 -4.46 -10.95
CA PRO A 30 -13.07 -4.15 -10.44
C PRO A 30 -12.28 -3.28 -11.42
N LYS A 31 -11.53 -2.31 -10.90
CA LYS A 31 -10.61 -1.47 -11.66
C LYS A 31 -9.18 -1.71 -11.18
N VAL A 32 -8.25 -1.81 -12.13
CA VAL A 32 -6.82 -1.94 -11.83
C VAL A 32 -6.19 -0.56 -11.78
N PHE A 33 -5.36 -0.32 -10.78
CA PHE A 33 -4.57 0.89 -10.61
C PHE A 33 -3.10 0.51 -10.54
N SER A 34 -2.24 1.33 -11.14
CA SER A 34 -0.79 1.19 -10.99
C SER A 34 -0.30 1.90 -9.73
N LEU A 35 0.81 1.44 -9.16
CA LEU A 35 1.50 2.13 -8.08
C LEU A 35 1.82 3.57 -8.46
N GLN A 36 2.31 3.79 -9.68
CA GLN A 36 2.68 5.12 -10.18
C GLN A 36 1.48 6.06 -10.26
N GLU A 37 0.33 5.57 -10.72
CA GLU A 37 -0.93 6.31 -10.72
C GLU A 37 -1.31 6.71 -9.29
N LEU A 38 -1.43 5.74 -8.37
CA LEU A 38 -1.83 6.03 -6.99
C LEU A 38 -0.83 6.95 -6.26
N ALA A 39 0.47 6.79 -6.47
CA ALA A 39 1.49 7.63 -5.86
C ALA A 39 1.53 9.06 -6.44
N THR A 40 0.99 9.27 -7.65
CA THR A 40 0.88 10.60 -8.27
C THR A 40 -0.40 11.30 -7.82
N GLU A 41 -1.49 10.56 -7.73
CA GLU A 41 -2.82 11.10 -7.43
C GLU A 41 -3.10 11.27 -5.93
N LEU A 42 -2.50 10.43 -5.07
CA LEU A 42 -2.73 10.45 -3.62
C LEU A 42 -1.58 11.11 -2.85
N PRO A 43 -1.87 11.86 -1.78
CA PRO A 43 -0.84 12.41 -0.90
C PRO A 43 0.02 11.30 -0.28
N ALA A 44 1.34 11.44 -0.41
CA ALA A 44 2.28 10.53 0.25
C ALA A 44 2.39 10.85 1.76
N VAL A 45 2.20 9.84 2.58
CA VAL A 45 2.33 9.88 4.05
C VAL A 45 3.43 8.94 4.47
N SER A 46 4.23 9.34 5.47
CA SER A 46 5.31 8.51 6.02
C SER A 46 5.34 8.54 7.54
N PHE A 47 5.66 7.40 8.15
CA PHE A 47 6.00 7.30 9.56
C PHE A 47 7.00 6.17 9.81
N THR A 48 7.66 6.23 10.97
CA THR A 48 8.57 5.18 11.43
C THR A 48 7.89 4.40 12.55
N THR A 49 7.89 3.08 12.47
CA THR A 49 7.36 2.19 13.53
C THR A 49 8.11 0.86 13.54
N GLU A 50 8.17 0.20 14.69
CA GLU A 50 8.56 -1.20 14.79
C GLU A 50 7.36 -2.13 14.53
N LEU A 51 7.57 -3.22 13.78
CA LEU A 51 6.56 -4.24 13.47
C LEU A 51 7.06 -5.62 13.90
N PRO A 52 6.18 -6.55 14.35
CA PRO A 52 6.62 -7.83 14.93
C PRO A 52 7.27 -8.80 13.93
N TRP A 53 7.20 -8.55 12.62
CA TRP A 53 7.71 -9.45 11.57
C TRP A 53 9.02 -9.04 10.93
N ILE A 54 9.54 -7.86 11.28
CA ILE A 54 10.81 -7.31 10.78
C ILE A 54 11.57 -6.72 11.95
N HIS A 55 12.89 -6.80 11.92
CA HIS A 55 13.69 -6.41 13.07
C HIS A 55 13.99 -4.91 13.05
N GLY A 56 13.61 -4.21 14.12
CA GLY A 56 13.88 -2.79 14.33
C GLY A 56 12.80 -1.87 13.75
N SER A 57 13.04 -0.57 13.87
CA SER A 57 12.11 0.45 13.37
C SER A 57 12.40 0.77 11.91
N HIS A 58 11.35 0.77 11.09
CA HIS A 58 11.43 1.04 9.65
C HIS A 58 10.53 2.21 9.27
N ARG A 59 10.97 3.01 8.29
CA ARG A 59 10.16 4.11 7.75
C ARG A 59 9.29 3.58 6.61
N PHE A 60 7.98 3.62 6.78
CA PHE A 60 7.02 3.26 5.76
C PHE A 60 6.52 4.52 5.06
N THR A 61 6.38 4.45 3.73
CA THR A 61 5.75 5.50 2.92
C THR A 61 4.65 4.88 2.08
N GLY A 62 3.48 5.52 2.10
CA GLY A 62 2.25 5.03 1.50
C GLY A 62 1.23 6.15 1.29
N PHE A 63 0.01 5.79 0.91
CA PHE A 63 -1.16 6.67 0.97
C PHE A 63 -2.08 6.23 2.11
N LYS A 64 -2.83 7.16 2.72
CA LYS A 64 -3.84 6.79 3.71
C LYS A 64 -5.02 6.09 3.04
N VAL A 65 -5.62 5.12 3.73
CA VAL A 65 -6.86 4.49 3.25
C VAL A 65 -7.99 5.52 3.12
N SER A 66 -8.05 6.52 4.01
CA SER A 66 -9.01 7.64 3.91
C SER A 66 -8.90 8.40 2.60
N ASP A 67 -7.68 8.73 2.18
CA ASP A 67 -7.42 9.56 1.00
C ASP A 67 -7.77 8.77 -0.27
N LEU A 68 -7.55 7.44 -0.26
CA LEU A 68 -8.02 6.57 -1.33
C LEU A 68 -9.56 6.58 -1.45
N LEU A 69 -10.28 6.52 -0.33
CA LEU A 69 -11.74 6.54 -0.35
C LEU A 69 -12.28 7.89 -0.85
N GLU A 70 -11.65 8.99 -0.45
CA GLU A 70 -11.98 10.33 -0.93
C GLU A 70 -11.71 10.48 -2.44
N TYR A 71 -10.54 10.05 -2.90
CA TYR A 71 -10.17 10.03 -4.33
C TYR A 71 -11.17 9.24 -5.18
N LEU A 72 -11.65 8.11 -4.66
CA LEU A 72 -12.68 7.29 -5.30
C LEU A 72 -14.11 7.81 -5.11
N GLN A 73 -14.30 8.94 -4.41
CA GLN A 73 -15.60 9.55 -4.11
C GLN A 73 -16.55 8.58 -3.38
N GLN A 74 -16.04 7.90 -2.35
CA GLN A 74 -16.78 6.90 -1.57
C GLN A 74 -17.15 7.42 -0.17
N ASP A 75 -18.33 8.04 -0.05
CA ASP A 75 -18.80 8.66 1.21
C ASP A 75 -19.59 7.70 2.13
N HIS A 76 -20.14 6.61 1.56
CA HIS A 76 -21.03 5.69 2.27
C HIS A 76 -20.37 4.32 2.53
N VAL A 77 -19.15 4.32 3.05
CA VAL A 77 -18.39 3.09 3.32
C VAL A 77 -18.75 2.49 4.68
N LYS A 78 -18.91 1.17 4.74
CA LYS A 78 -19.09 0.37 5.96
C LYS A 78 -17.76 -0.21 6.42
N SER A 79 -17.03 -0.83 5.51
CA SER A 79 -15.73 -1.46 5.77
C SER A 79 -14.93 -1.62 4.49
N VAL A 80 -13.63 -1.88 4.63
CA VAL A 80 -12.71 -2.15 3.53
C VAL A 80 -12.03 -3.48 3.79
N THR A 81 -12.04 -4.37 2.80
CA THR A 81 -11.25 -5.62 2.84
C THR A 81 -9.97 -5.46 2.05
N PHE A 82 -8.86 -5.85 2.65
CA PHE A 82 -7.55 -5.96 2.01
C PHE A 82 -7.22 -7.43 1.81
N MET A 83 -6.90 -7.83 0.59
CA MET A 83 -6.61 -9.22 0.22
C MET A 83 -5.22 -9.32 -0.38
N ALA A 84 -4.45 -10.30 0.08
CA ALA A 84 -3.09 -10.57 -0.35
C ALA A 84 -3.04 -11.53 -1.55
N LEU A 85 -1.85 -11.64 -2.15
CA LEU A 85 -1.56 -12.60 -3.23
C LEU A 85 -1.82 -14.08 -2.87
N ASN A 86 -1.85 -14.42 -1.59
CA ASN A 86 -2.12 -15.77 -1.08
C ASN A 86 -3.55 -15.93 -0.53
N ASP A 87 -4.46 -15.06 -0.95
CA ASP A 87 -5.88 -15.02 -0.54
C ASP A 87 -6.13 -14.74 0.95
N TYR A 88 -5.08 -14.44 1.73
CA TYR A 88 -5.27 -13.93 3.09
C TYR A 88 -5.93 -12.57 3.03
N ALA A 89 -6.97 -12.36 3.86
CA ALA A 89 -7.71 -11.11 3.87
C ALA A 89 -8.09 -10.66 5.28
N ALA A 90 -8.15 -9.34 5.44
CA ALA A 90 -8.67 -8.70 6.65
C ALA A 90 -9.70 -7.64 6.27
N ASN A 91 -10.83 -7.63 6.98
CA ASN A 91 -11.88 -6.62 6.81
C ASN A 91 -11.85 -5.62 7.97
N ILE A 92 -11.74 -4.35 7.64
CA ILE A 92 -11.51 -3.27 8.61
C ILE A 92 -12.67 -2.30 8.57
N SER A 93 -13.19 -1.94 9.74
CA SER A 93 -14.31 -1.01 9.85
C SER A 93 -13.91 0.39 9.36
N ILE A 94 -14.86 1.14 8.80
CA ILE A 94 -14.62 2.54 8.45
C ILE A 94 -14.22 3.37 9.67
N ALA A 95 -14.75 3.02 10.86
CA ALA A 95 -14.43 3.71 12.11
C ALA A 95 -12.95 3.51 12.50
N ASP A 96 -12.42 2.28 12.39
CA ASP A 96 -11.00 2.03 12.65
C ASP A 96 -10.09 2.72 11.62
N ILE A 97 -10.50 2.72 10.34
CA ILE A 97 -9.76 3.42 9.27
C ILE A 97 -9.66 4.91 9.58
N GLN A 98 -10.78 5.54 9.95
CA GLN A 98 -10.82 6.98 10.28
C GLN A 98 -10.07 7.30 11.57
N TYR A 99 -10.14 6.43 12.58
CA TYR A 99 -9.55 6.70 13.88
C TYR A 99 -8.04 6.45 13.92
N TYR A 100 -7.56 5.38 13.26
CA TYR A 100 -6.16 4.97 13.30
C TYR A 100 -5.35 5.36 12.08
N GLU A 101 -6.01 5.84 11.02
CA GLU A 101 -5.41 6.32 9.78
C GLU A 101 -4.31 5.40 9.23
N PRO A 102 -4.57 4.09 9.01
CA PRO A 102 -3.57 3.21 8.42
C PRO A 102 -3.20 3.67 7.00
N ILE A 103 -1.96 3.38 6.62
CA ILE A 103 -1.50 3.58 5.25
C ILE A 103 -1.42 2.26 4.49
N VAL A 104 -1.64 2.31 3.19
CA VAL A 104 -1.18 1.26 2.27
C VAL A 104 0.24 1.65 1.84
N ALA A 105 1.23 1.08 2.52
CA ALA A 105 2.64 1.33 2.28
C ALA A 105 3.13 0.62 1.01
N TYR A 106 3.94 1.34 0.22
CA TYR A 106 4.58 0.83 -0.99
C TYR A 106 6.11 1.09 -1.03
N TYR A 107 6.63 1.89 -0.10
CA TYR A 107 8.06 1.98 0.21
C TYR A 107 8.34 1.62 1.67
N MET A 108 9.47 0.96 1.88
CA MET A 108 10.07 0.71 3.20
C MET A 108 11.53 1.18 3.16
N ASP A 109 11.90 2.07 4.07
CA ASP A 109 13.22 2.73 4.15
C ASP A 109 13.65 3.36 2.82
N GLY A 110 12.71 3.98 2.12
CA GLY A 110 12.95 4.65 0.84
C GLY A 110 13.11 3.70 -0.35
N ASN A 111 12.97 2.39 -0.17
CA ASN A 111 13.05 1.39 -1.24
C ASN A 111 11.66 0.81 -1.56
N GLU A 112 11.35 0.69 -2.85
CA GLU A 112 10.08 0.10 -3.29
C GLU A 112 9.99 -1.33 -2.77
N MET A 113 8.85 -1.67 -2.18
CA MET A 113 8.64 -2.97 -1.57
C MET A 113 8.46 -4.04 -2.64
N LYS A 114 9.35 -5.03 -2.67
CA LYS A 114 9.24 -6.18 -3.59
C LYS A 114 8.41 -7.29 -2.96
N ILE A 115 7.83 -8.18 -3.77
CA ILE A 115 7.06 -9.35 -3.28
C ILE A 115 7.84 -10.14 -2.21
N ARG A 116 9.10 -10.47 -2.48
CA ARG A 116 9.98 -11.17 -1.52
C ARG A 116 10.25 -10.41 -0.22
N HIS A 117 9.95 -9.12 -0.18
CA HIS A 117 10.09 -8.21 0.96
C HIS A 117 8.73 -7.65 1.38
N LYS A 118 7.68 -8.49 1.40
CA LYS A 118 6.33 -8.15 1.89
C LYS A 118 5.57 -7.09 1.05
N GLY A 119 6.07 -6.75 -0.14
CA GLY A 119 5.40 -5.85 -1.09
C GLY A 119 4.51 -6.54 -2.12
N PRO A 120 3.96 -5.82 -3.11
CA PRO A 120 4.22 -4.40 -3.37
C PRO A 120 3.49 -3.45 -2.42
N PHE A 121 2.44 -3.92 -1.77
CA PHE A 121 1.62 -3.13 -0.87
C PHE A 121 1.47 -3.83 0.49
N TRP A 122 1.50 -3.05 1.57
CA TRP A 122 1.26 -3.54 2.92
C TRP A 122 0.41 -2.54 3.68
N LEU A 123 -0.70 -2.98 4.29
CA LEU A 123 -1.43 -2.15 5.23
C LEU A 123 -0.65 -2.01 6.53
N VAL A 124 -0.33 -0.79 6.93
CA VAL A 124 0.51 -0.50 8.09
C VAL A 124 -0.18 0.51 9.01
N TYR A 125 -0.27 0.17 10.30
CA TYR A 125 -0.58 1.11 11.36
C TYR A 125 0.70 1.68 11.98
N ASN A 126 0.66 2.91 12.44
CA ASN A 126 1.70 3.45 13.31
C ASN A 126 1.53 2.92 14.74
N LEU A 127 2.20 1.80 15.04
CA LEU A 127 2.09 1.12 16.34
C LEU A 127 2.76 1.91 17.47
N ASP A 128 3.75 2.73 17.16
CA ASP A 128 4.44 3.56 18.15
C ASP A 128 3.59 4.79 18.55
N GLN A 129 2.86 5.37 17.61
CA GLN A 129 1.86 6.42 17.91
C GLN A 129 0.63 5.84 18.61
N ASN A 130 0.27 4.58 18.34
CA ASN A 130 -0.89 3.92 18.94
C ASN A 130 -0.52 2.58 19.61
N PRO A 131 0.17 2.58 20.77
CA PRO A 131 0.64 1.35 21.42
C PRO A 131 -0.45 0.33 21.75
N LYS A 132 -1.71 0.76 21.92
CA LYS A 132 -2.87 -0.13 22.11
C LYS A 132 -3.12 -1.07 20.92
N LEU A 133 -2.60 -0.74 19.74
CA LEU A 133 -2.66 -1.59 18.54
C LEU A 133 -1.63 -2.74 18.57
N LYS A 134 -0.73 -2.78 19.56
CA LYS A 134 0.29 -3.84 19.71
C LYS A 134 -0.33 -5.13 20.26
N ASN A 135 -1.26 -5.73 19.51
CA ASN A 135 -1.94 -6.97 19.85
C ASN A 135 -2.33 -7.78 18.61
N SER A 136 -2.69 -9.04 18.80
CA SER A 136 -2.96 -9.99 17.71
C SER A 136 -4.08 -9.54 16.77
N VAL A 137 -5.09 -8.80 17.26
CA VAL A 137 -6.21 -8.34 16.42
C VAL A 137 -5.69 -7.38 15.35
N TYR A 138 -5.01 -6.30 15.73
CA TYR A 138 -4.50 -5.34 14.75
C TYR A 138 -3.32 -5.87 13.95
N TYR A 139 -2.57 -6.84 14.47
CA TYR A 139 -1.56 -7.53 13.67
C TYR A 139 -2.17 -8.29 12.49
N THR A 140 -3.33 -8.93 12.68
CA THR A 140 -4.02 -9.62 11.57
C THR A 140 -4.52 -8.65 10.49
N HIS A 141 -4.78 -7.38 10.83
CA HIS A 141 -5.20 -6.36 9.87
C HIS A 141 -4.06 -5.92 8.93
N MET A 142 -2.80 -6.06 9.34
CA MET A 142 -1.64 -5.58 8.60
C MET A 142 -1.26 -6.53 7.46
N VAL A 143 -2.16 -6.65 6.49
CA VAL A 143 -2.03 -7.51 5.30
C VAL A 143 -0.87 -7.02 4.43
N TRP A 144 0.15 -7.87 4.25
CA TRP A 144 1.22 -7.62 3.27
C TRP A 144 0.92 -8.27 1.92
N GLN A 145 1.65 -7.86 0.89
CA GLN A 145 1.47 -8.32 -0.49
C GLN A 145 0.02 -8.13 -0.99
N ILE A 146 -0.61 -7.00 -0.64
CA ILE A 146 -1.99 -6.70 -1.03
C ILE A 146 -2.06 -6.68 -2.56
N SER A 147 -2.98 -7.47 -3.10
CA SER A 147 -3.32 -7.55 -4.53
C SER A 147 -4.69 -6.92 -4.82
N GLN A 148 -5.59 -6.92 -3.83
CA GLN A 148 -6.96 -6.43 -4.01
C GLN A 148 -7.48 -5.66 -2.78
N ILE A 149 -8.24 -4.60 -3.05
CA ILE A 149 -9.00 -3.81 -2.07
C ILE A 149 -10.47 -3.86 -2.45
N LEU A 150 -11.32 -4.26 -1.51
CA LEU A 150 -12.78 -4.30 -1.66
C LEU A 150 -13.42 -3.25 -0.76
N ILE A 151 -14.20 -2.35 -1.33
CA ILE A 151 -14.91 -1.30 -0.60
C ILE A 151 -16.37 -1.71 -0.44
N HIS A 152 -16.77 -1.96 0.81
CA HIS A 152 -18.13 -2.36 1.17
C HIS A 152 -18.95 -1.14 1.57
N LYS A 153 -20.10 -0.92 0.94
CA LYS A 153 -20.99 0.20 1.27
C LYS A 153 -21.89 -0.10 2.46
N LYS A 154 -22.36 0.96 3.11
CA LYS A 154 -23.51 0.86 4.02
C LYS A 154 -24.77 0.51 3.19
N PRO A 155 -25.67 -0.33 3.72
CA PRO A 155 -26.97 -0.55 3.10
C PRO A 155 -27.80 0.73 3.05
#